data_AF-A0A5M8NT60-F1
#
_entry.id   AF-A0A5M8NT60-F1
#
_cell.length_a   1.000
_cell.length_b   1.000
_cell.length_c   1.000
_cell.angle_alpha   90.00
_cell.angle_beta   90.00
_cell.angle_gamma   90.00
#
_symmetry.space_group_name_H-M   'P 1'
#
loop_
_entity.id
_entity.type
_entity.pdbx_description
1 polymer ?
#
loop_
_entity_poly.entity_id
_entity_poly.type
_entity_poly.pdbx_seq_one_letter_code
_entity_poly.pdbx_strand_id
1 'polypeptide(L)'
;MNRKQSYEHMNFLKHKSFYLILGLILGIGSLISFYQVSVYYSTDESCAECHVHPHVTDSWKMSKHFNNKSGTLVHCVDCHLPPKNNTCSYYSAKVQLGVRDLWAYLVKDSADYEWDRLSEIDNAIKYIPNESCKD
;
A
#
# COMPACT_ATOMS: atom_id res chain seq x y z
N MET A 1 -45.04 -27.95 23.24
CA MET A 1 -43.69 -27.35 23.35
C MET A 1 -43.69 -26.38 24.52
N ASN A 2 -42.74 -26.47 25.48
CA ASN A 2 -42.76 -25.69 26.73
C ASN A 2 -42.36 -24.22 26.50
N ARG A 3 -43.10 -23.26 27.07
CA ARG A 3 -42.81 -21.81 27.01
C ARG A 3 -41.38 -21.47 27.45
N LYS A 4 -40.83 -22.20 28.43
CA LYS A 4 -39.44 -22.04 28.91
C LYS A 4 -38.41 -22.42 27.83
N GLN A 5 -38.68 -23.50 27.11
CA GLN A 5 -37.83 -24.02 26.04
C GLN A 5 -37.83 -23.09 24.81
N SER A 6 -38.96 -22.41 24.53
CA SER A 6 -39.04 -21.37 23.50
C SER A 6 -38.22 -20.12 23.87
N TYR A 7 -38.23 -19.71 25.15
CA TYR A 7 -37.53 -18.52 25.62
C TYR A 7 -36.00 -18.69 25.59
N GLU A 8 -35.51 -19.85 26.03
CA GLU A 8 -34.09 -20.24 25.96
C GLU A 8 -33.58 -20.25 24.52
N HIS A 9 -34.36 -20.81 23.59
CA HIS A 9 -34.00 -20.90 22.18
C HIS A 9 -33.93 -19.50 21.52
N MET A 10 -34.88 -18.60 21.83
CA MET A 10 -34.88 -17.22 21.33
C MET A 10 -33.71 -16.40 21.87
N ASN A 11 -33.36 -16.54 23.15
CA ASN A 11 -32.21 -15.85 23.74
C ASN A 11 -30.89 -16.37 23.15
N PHE A 12 -30.75 -17.69 22.97
CA PHE A 12 -29.58 -18.29 22.34
C PHE A 12 -29.38 -17.82 20.89
N LEU A 13 -30.45 -17.75 20.09
CA LEU A 13 -30.40 -17.19 18.73
C LEU A 13 -30.05 -15.70 18.74
N LYS A 14 -30.61 -14.92 19.67
CA LYS A 14 -30.31 -13.48 19.81
C LYS A 14 -28.84 -13.22 20.19
N HIS A 15 -28.28 -14.02 21.09
CA HIS A 15 -26.86 -13.94 21.47
C HIS A 15 -25.94 -14.32 20.30
N LYS A 16 -26.26 -15.39 19.56
CA LYS A 16 -25.51 -15.77 18.35
C LYS A 16 -25.56 -14.71 17.26
N SER A 17 -26.74 -14.15 16.99
CA SER A 17 -26.90 -13.06 16.02
C SER A 17 -26.14 -11.80 16.44
N PHE A 18 -26.08 -11.49 17.74
CA PHE A 18 -25.28 -10.37 18.24
C PHE A 18 -23.78 -10.56 17.96
N TYR A 19 -23.21 -11.73 18.26
CA TYR A 19 -21.79 -12.00 17.98
C TYR A 19 -21.48 -12.01 16.48
N LEU A 20 -22.41 -12.49 15.64
CA LEU A 20 -22.25 -12.45 14.17
C LEU A 20 -22.25 -11.01 13.65
N ILE A 21 -23.18 -10.17 14.11
CA ILE A 21 -23.23 -8.75 13.72
C ILE A 21 -21.99 -8.00 14.21
N LEU A 22 -21.57 -8.24 15.45
CA LEU A 22 -20.35 -7.65 16.00
C LEU A 22 -19.11 -8.06 15.20
N GLY A 23 -18.98 -9.35 14.88
CA GLY A 23 -17.89 -9.85 14.03
C GLY A 23 -17.90 -9.24 12.63
N LEU A 24 -19.09 -9.07 12.04
CA LEU A 24 -19.24 -8.43 10.74
C LEU A 24 -18.82 -6.95 10.76
N ILE A 25 -19.24 -6.19 11.77
CA ILE A 25 -18.86 -4.79 11.92
C ILE A 25 -17.34 -4.67 12.10
N LEU A 26 -16.74 -5.50 12.94
CA LEU A 26 -15.29 -5.53 13.13
C LEU A 26 -14.57 -5.91 11.84
N GLY A 27 -15.05 -6.92 11.10
CA GLY A 27 -14.46 -7.35 9.84
C GLY A 27 -14.50 -6.25 8.77
N ILE A 28 -15.66 -5.61 8.58
CA ILE A 28 -15.81 -4.49 7.63
C ILE A 28 -14.94 -3.31 8.06
N GLY A 29 -14.96 -2.96 9.35
CA GLY A 29 -14.13 -1.89 9.91
C GLY A 29 -12.65 -2.12 9.63
N SER A 30 -12.15 -3.33 9.91
CA SER A 30 -10.77 -3.70 9.62
C SER A 30 -10.43 -3.60 8.13
N LEU A 31 -11.29 -4.11 7.23
CA LEU A 31 -11.06 -4.03 5.78
C LEU A 31 -10.95 -2.58 5.29
N ILE A 32 -11.84 -1.70 5.77
CA ILE A 32 -11.82 -0.28 5.44
C ILE A 32 -10.52 0.36 5.97
N SER A 33 -10.16 0.09 7.23
CA SER A 33 -8.93 0.62 7.81
C SER A 33 -7.69 0.17 7.03
N PHE A 34 -7.57 -1.12 6.68
CA PHE A 34 -6.45 -1.62 5.88
C PHE A 34 -6.40 -0.99 4.49
N TYR A 35 -7.55 -0.79 3.84
CA TYR A 35 -7.62 -0.11 2.57
C TYR A 35 -7.15 1.35 2.67
N GLN A 36 -7.62 2.09 3.68
CA GLN A 36 -7.21 3.49 3.90
C GLN A 36 -5.71 3.61 4.19
N VAL A 37 -5.17 2.73 5.04
CA VAL A 37 -3.73 2.66 5.31
C VAL A 37 -2.95 2.37 4.02
N SER A 38 -3.43 1.42 3.20
CA SER A 38 -2.83 1.13 1.91
C SER A 38 -2.83 2.37 1.00
N VAL A 39 -3.95 3.08 0.87
CA VAL A 39 -4.03 4.28 0.03
C VAL A 39 -3.09 5.38 0.53
N TYR A 40 -3.04 5.59 1.84
CA TYR A 40 -2.16 6.59 2.46
C TYR A 40 -0.68 6.31 2.17
N TYR A 41 -0.21 5.07 2.39
CA TYR A 41 1.17 4.65 2.06
C TYR A 41 1.41 4.45 0.55
N SER A 42 0.54 5.00 -0.29
CA SER A 42 0.69 5.06 -1.75
C SER A 42 0.67 6.48 -2.28
N THR A 43 0.58 7.51 -1.43
CA THR A 43 0.67 8.90 -1.88
C THR A 43 2.12 9.35 -2.00
N ASP A 44 2.37 10.32 -2.87
CA ASP A 44 3.72 10.86 -3.09
C ASP A 44 4.27 11.52 -1.81
N GLU A 45 3.41 12.10 -0.96
CA GLU A 45 3.80 12.66 0.33
C GLU A 45 4.28 11.57 1.29
N SER A 46 3.53 10.47 1.42
CA SER A 46 3.93 9.35 2.27
C SER A 46 5.25 8.74 1.83
N CYS A 47 5.49 8.69 0.51
CA CYS A 47 6.78 8.28 -0.04
C CYS A 47 7.86 9.27 0.36
N ALA A 48 7.65 10.58 0.22
CA ALA A 48 8.66 11.58 0.59
C ALA A 48 8.99 11.61 2.10
N GLU A 49 8.06 11.21 2.97
CA GLU A 49 8.27 11.16 4.42
C GLU A 49 9.18 10.00 4.87
N CYS A 50 9.06 8.83 4.23
CA CYS A 50 9.77 7.62 4.64
C CYS A 50 10.87 7.18 3.66
N HIS A 51 10.83 7.59 2.40
CA HIS A 51 11.76 7.12 1.38
C HIS A 51 13.09 7.85 1.50
N VAL A 52 14.08 7.08 1.93
CA VAL A 52 15.43 7.53 2.24
C VAL A 52 16.22 7.76 0.95
N HIS A 53 15.83 8.74 0.14
CA HIS A 53 16.55 9.19 -1.04
C HIS A 53 16.46 10.72 -1.08
N PRO A 54 17.51 11.46 -0.68
CA PRO A 54 17.39 12.91 -0.50
C PRO A 54 17.07 13.67 -1.79
N HIS A 55 17.28 13.07 -2.96
CA HIS A 55 17.17 13.72 -4.26
C HIS A 55 15.97 13.24 -5.11
N VAL A 56 15.29 12.13 -4.75
CA VAL A 56 14.31 11.49 -5.66
C VAL A 56 13.04 12.33 -5.84
N THR A 57 12.55 12.93 -4.76
CA THR A 57 11.33 13.74 -4.80
C THR A 57 11.54 14.99 -5.67
N ASP A 58 12.70 15.62 -5.54
CA ASP A 58 13.03 16.82 -6.32
C ASP A 58 13.31 16.47 -7.78
N SER A 59 14.01 15.37 -8.05
CA SER A 59 14.25 14.91 -9.42
C SER A 59 12.95 14.53 -10.13
N TRP A 60 12.01 13.87 -9.44
CA TRP A 60 10.67 13.58 -9.95
C TRP A 60 9.89 14.86 -10.27
N LYS A 61 9.87 15.85 -9.37
CA LYS A 61 9.20 17.16 -9.60
C LYS A 61 9.78 17.92 -10.80
N MET A 62 11.07 17.77 -11.08
CA MET A 62 11.74 18.37 -12.25
C MET A 62 11.56 17.54 -13.54
N SER A 63 11.06 16.31 -13.44
CA SER A 63 10.96 15.39 -14.58
C SER A 63 9.71 15.65 -15.44
N LYS A 64 9.67 14.99 -16.60
CA LYS A 64 8.48 14.95 -17.46
C LYS A 64 7.32 14.17 -16.85
N HIS A 65 7.56 13.37 -15.82
CA HIS A 65 6.52 12.62 -15.11
C HIS A 65 5.68 13.53 -14.20
N PHE A 66 6.24 14.65 -13.76
CA PHE A 66 5.53 15.67 -12.97
C PHE A 66 5.09 16.87 -13.82
N ASN A 67 5.97 17.36 -14.71
CA ASN A 67 5.73 18.57 -15.49
C ASN A 67 5.81 18.29 -17.01
N ASN A 68 4.68 17.92 -17.59
CA ASN A 68 4.52 17.68 -19.03
C ASN A 68 3.41 18.56 -19.64
N LYS A 69 3.37 18.59 -20.97
CA LYS A 69 2.42 19.39 -21.74
C LYS A 69 0.99 18.83 -21.70
N SER A 70 0.80 17.55 -21.36
CA SER A 70 -0.54 16.95 -21.28
C SER A 70 -1.24 17.24 -19.95
N GLY A 71 -0.51 17.70 -18.94
CA GLY A 71 -1.04 17.92 -17.59
C GLY A 71 -1.27 16.64 -16.81
N THR A 72 -0.71 15.51 -17.27
CA THR A 72 -0.81 14.21 -16.59
C THR A 72 0.23 14.16 -15.49
N LEU A 73 -0.17 13.86 -14.26
CA LEU A 73 0.75 13.58 -13.16
C LEU A 73 0.94 12.07 -13.05
N VAL A 74 2.19 11.61 -13.15
CA VAL A 74 2.56 10.22 -12.89
C VAL A 74 3.06 10.12 -11.46
N HIS A 75 2.35 9.39 -10.63
CA HIS A 75 2.65 9.22 -9.21
C HIS A 75 3.77 8.20 -8.99
N CYS A 76 4.41 8.21 -7.81
CA CYS A 76 5.48 7.26 -7.48
C CYS A 76 5.05 5.80 -7.69
N VAL A 77 3.83 5.47 -7.25
CA VAL A 77 3.28 4.11 -7.33
C VAL A 77 2.93 3.67 -8.74
N ASP A 78 2.77 4.61 -9.67
CA ASP A 78 2.43 4.30 -11.07
C ASP A 78 3.64 3.71 -11.80
N CYS A 79 4.87 3.91 -11.31
CA CYS A 79 6.06 3.21 -11.81
C CYS A 79 6.53 2.10 -10.87
N HIS A 80 6.44 2.29 -9.55
CA HIS A 80 7.00 1.34 -8.57
C HIS A 80 6.13 0.12 -8.27
N LEU A 81 4.83 0.16 -8.57
CA LEU A 81 3.94 -0.97 -8.40
C LEU A 81 3.40 -1.45 -9.75
N PRO A 82 3.07 -2.76 -9.88
CA PRO A 82 2.32 -3.28 -11.02
C PRO A 82 1.05 -2.46 -11.31
N PRO A 83 0.47 -2.54 -12.52
CA PRO A 83 -0.81 -1.91 -12.78
C PRO A 83 -1.93 -2.44 -11.88
N LYS A 84 -2.83 -1.53 -11.45
CA LYS A 84 -3.94 -1.85 -10.53
C LYS A 84 -4.96 -2.85 -11.12
N ASN A 85 -4.96 -3.04 -12.45
CA ASN A 85 -5.81 -4.03 -13.12
C ASN A 85 -5.48 -5.47 -12.68
N ASN A 86 -4.25 -5.73 -12.22
CA ASN A 86 -3.81 -6.98 -11.65
C ASN A 86 -3.65 -6.87 -10.14
N THR A 87 -4.77 -6.93 -9.43
CA THR A 87 -4.85 -6.75 -7.97
C THR A 87 -3.89 -7.68 -7.21
N CYS A 88 -3.73 -8.93 -7.64
CA CYS A 88 -2.87 -9.88 -6.94
C CYS A 88 -1.39 -9.49 -7.05
N SER A 89 -0.92 -9.17 -8.26
CA SER A 89 0.45 -8.69 -8.47
C SER A 89 0.68 -7.34 -7.77
N TYR A 90 -0.29 -6.43 -7.85
CA TYR A 90 -0.23 -5.11 -7.21
C TYR A 90 0.05 -5.22 -5.70
N TYR A 91 -0.81 -5.94 -4.98
CA TYR A 91 -0.72 -6.02 -3.53
C TYR A 91 0.44 -6.90 -3.05
N SER A 92 0.81 -7.95 -3.80
CA SER A 92 1.97 -8.77 -3.47
C SER A 92 3.28 -7.99 -3.61
N ALA A 93 3.47 -7.26 -4.72
CA ALA A 93 4.62 -6.39 -4.92
C ALA A 93 4.66 -5.29 -3.85
N LYS A 94 3.51 -4.67 -3.54
CA LYS A 94 3.42 -3.63 -2.51
C LYS A 94 3.87 -4.12 -1.14
N VAL A 95 3.46 -5.31 -0.72
CA VAL A 95 3.88 -5.90 0.55
C VAL A 95 5.38 -6.23 0.52
N GLN A 96 5.87 -6.83 -0.56
CA GLN A 96 7.29 -7.20 -0.68
C GLN A 96 8.21 -5.97 -0.62
N LEU A 97 7.91 -4.94 -1.41
CA LEU A 97 8.66 -3.69 -1.43
C LEU A 97 8.55 -2.96 -0.09
N GLY A 98 7.34 -2.84 0.47
CA GLY A 98 7.13 -2.18 1.75
C GLY A 98 7.88 -2.84 2.92
N VAL A 99 7.91 -4.18 2.99
CA VAL A 99 8.68 -4.90 4.01
C VAL A 99 10.18 -4.68 3.84
N ARG A 100 10.67 -4.70 2.60
CA ARG A 100 12.10 -4.47 2.31
C ARG A 100 12.52 -3.05 2.68
N ASP A 101 11.72 -2.06 2.32
CA ASP A 101 12.01 -0.65 2.56
C ASP A 101 11.94 -0.35 4.07
N LEU A 102 10.96 -0.91 4.79
CA LEU A 102 10.89 -0.81 6.25
C LEU A 102 12.10 -1.47 6.93
N TRP A 103 12.50 -2.66 6.49
CA TRP A 103 13.70 -3.33 7.01
C TRP A 103 14.96 -2.50 6.76
N ALA A 104 15.11 -1.96 5.55
CA ALA A 104 16.22 -1.09 5.19
C ALA A 104 16.25 0.17 6.06
N TYR A 105 15.10 0.80 6.29
CA TYR A 105 14.95 1.97 7.17
C TYR A 105 15.32 1.68 8.63
N LEU A 106 14.94 0.50 9.16
CA LEU A 106 15.16 0.15 10.57
C LEU A 106 16.58 -0.35 10.86
N VAL A 107 17.25 -0.97 9.88
CA VAL A 107 18.49 -1.73 10.11
C VAL A 107 19.73 -1.07 9.48
N LYS A 108 19.57 -0.23 8.45
CA LYS A 108 20.69 0.40 7.76
C LYS A 108 20.62 1.92 7.89
N ASP A 109 21.77 2.56 8.05
CA ASP A 109 21.84 4.01 7.95
C ASP A 109 21.73 4.46 6.49
N SER A 110 20.84 5.41 6.26
CA SER A 110 20.71 6.18 5.02
C SER A 110 22.03 6.72 4.46
N ALA A 111 22.98 7.04 5.35
CA ALA A 111 24.27 7.62 4.99
C ALA A 111 25.25 6.59 4.41
N ASP A 112 24.99 5.29 4.62
CA ASP A 112 25.87 4.21 4.15
C ASP A 112 25.63 3.83 2.69
N TYR A 113 24.59 4.38 2.05
CA TYR A 113 24.24 4.05 0.67
C TYR A 113 24.99 4.92 -0.33
N GLU A 114 25.60 4.28 -1.34
CA GLU A 114 26.16 4.95 -2.53
C GLU A 114 25.03 5.39 -3.47
N TRP A 115 24.29 6.44 -3.11
CA TRP A 115 23.10 6.89 -3.82
C TRP A 115 23.34 7.20 -5.30
N ASP A 116 24.47 7.80 -5.64
CA ASP A 116 24.83 8.10 -7.03
C ASP A 116 24.87 6.82 -7.88
N ARG A 117 25.55 5.79 -7.38
CA ARG A 117 25.63 4.48 -8.04
C ARG A 117 24.27 3.79 -8.10
N LEU A 118 23.50 3.83 -7.02
CA LEU A 118 22.18 3.20 -6.97
C LEU A 118 21.15 3.89 -7.89
N SER A 119 21.33 5.19 -8.14
CA SER A 119 20.50 5.98 -9.05
C SER A 119 20.77 5.72 -10.53
N GLU A 120 21.87 5.05 -10.87
CA GLU A 120 22.17 4.64 -12.25
C GLU A 120 21.04 3.75 -12.80
N ILE A 121 20.70 3.95 -14.07
CA ILE A 121 19.56 3.27 -14.72
C ILE A 121 19.64 1.74 -14.55
N ASP A 122 20.82 1.15 -14.74
CA ASP A 122 21.03 -0.29 -14.64
C ASP A 122 20.73 -0.85 -13.23
N ASN A 123 20.76 0.00 -12.20
CA ASN A 123 20.40 -0.34 -10.83
C ASN A 123 18.94 0.01 -10.53
N ALA A 124 18.46 1.16 -10.99
CA ALA A 124 17.10 1.64 -10.74
C ALA A 124 16.03 0.73 -11.37
N ILE A 125 16.23 0.27 -12.62
CA ILE A 125 15.23 -0.54 -13.35
C ILE A 125 14.97 -1.91 -12.72
N LYS A 126 15.84 -2.39 -11.83
CA LYS A 126 15.64 -3.65 -11.10
C LYS A 126 14.47 -3.58 -10.14
N TYR A 127 14.06 -2.37 -9.74
CA TYR A 127 13.01 -2.12 -8.75
C TYR A 127 11.79 -1.40 -9.34
N ILE A 128 11.73 -1.27 -10.66
CA ILE A 128 10.65 -0.63 -11.39
C ILE A 128 10.12 -1.63 -12.42
N PRO A 129 8.92 -2.21 -12.22
CA PRO A 129 8.34 -3.13 -13.19
C PRO A 129 8.07 -2.46 -14.55
N ASN A 130 8.63 -3.01 -15.63
CA ASN A 130 8.43 -2.50 -17.01
C ASN A 130 6.96 -2.54 -17.48
N GLU A 131 6.12 -3.39 -16.88
CA GLU A 131 4.68 -3.45 -17.16
C GLU A 131 3.97 -2.13 -16.83
N SER A 132 4.44 -1.41 -15.81
CA SER A 132 3.85 -0.15 -15.39
C SER A 132 4.17 1.01 -16.34
N CYS A 133 5.07 0.82 -17.30
CA CYS A 133 5.35 1.81 -18.35
C CYS A 133 4.51 1.63 -19.62
N LYS A 134 3.67 0.58 -19.68
CA LYS A 134 2.91 0.20 -20.89
C LYS A 134 1.43 0.54 -20.83
N ASP A 135 0.93 0.83 -19.64
CA ASP A 135 -0.45 1.25 -19.35
C ASP A 135 -0.53 2.77 -19.24
#